data_AF-A0A7J0CF42-F1
#
_entry.id   AF-A0A7J0CF42-F1
#
_cell.length_a   1.000
_cell.length_b   1.000
_cell.length_c   1.000
_cell.angle_alpha   90.00
_cell.angle_beta   90.00
_cell.angle_gamma   90.00
#
_symmetry.space_group_name_H-M   'P 1'
#
loop_
_entity.id
_entity.type
_entity.pdbx_description
1 polymer ?
#
loop_
_entity_poly.entity_id
_entity_poly.type
_entity_poly.pdbx_seq_one_letter_code
_entity_poly.pdbx_strand_id
1 'polypeptide(L)'
;MRKIVLAMSVSVDGFFEGPGRELDWHLVDDELHQHFNDELRSMSAFLDGRVSYELMAGYWPTADAAPGASGPMAEFAGIWREMPKLVFSRTLERAEWNTTIRREVVPEEIEALKRQPGGDMSLGGADLAATFMRHDLIDAYHLYVHPVLLGRGRPLFPDSASRTALVPAGSRTFGNGVVLLRYTRRPPRTSCGTLPRPESSSRATDTDRLRARDGRQRRVDGRGRGPGVRPAACPAASRAARPAGTGRRPRGR
;
A
#
# COMPACT_ATOMS: atom_id res chain seq x y z
N MET A 1 12.03 -16.43 9.08
CA MET A 1 11.25 -15.29 9.61
C MET A 1 10.31 -14.86 8.51
N ARG A 2 9.02 -14.70 8.80
CA ARG A 2 8.00 -14.22 7.87
C ARG A 2 8.30 -12.76 7.52
N LYS A 3 8.10 -12.37 6.27
CA LYS A 3 8.28 -10.98 5.83
C LYS A 3 6.94 -10.26 5.78
N ILE A 4 7.01 -8.95 5.99
CA ILE A 4 5.90 -8.03 5.73
C ILE A 4 6.14 -7.37 4.39
N VAL A 5 5.24 -7.65 3.45
CA VAL A 5 5.35 -7.23 2.06
C VAL A 5 4.29 -6.16 1.81
N LEU A 6 4.73 -4.92 1.55
CA LEU A 6 3.82 -3.88 1.06
C LEU A 6 3.53 -4.15 -0.41
N ALA A 7 2.32 -4.64 -0.71
CA ALA A 7 1.85 -4.89 -2.07
C ALA A 7 0.81 -3.84 -2.44
N MET A 8 1.19 -2.87 -3.29
CA MET A 8 0.34 -1.71 -3.60
C MET A 8 0.35 -1.37 -5.09
N SER A 9 -0.83 -1.03 -5.60
CA SER A 9 -0.97 -0.33 -6.88
C SER A 9 -0.62 1.14 -6.72
N VAL A 10 0.12 1.68 -7.67
CA VAL A 10 0.60 3.06 -7.65
C VAL A 10 0.64 3.63 -9.07
N SER A 11 0.31 4.91 -9.24
CA SER A 11 0.51 5.64 -10.48
C SER A 11 2.00 5.92 -10.73
N VAL A 12 2.36 6.34 -11.95
CA VAL A 12 3.76 6.69 -12.29
C VAL A 12 4.29 7.83 -11.40
N ASP A 13 3.43 8.76 -11.02
CA ASP A 13 3.72 9.89 -10.15
C ASP A 13 3.52 9.60 -8.64
N GLY A 14 3.33 8.34 -8.25
CA GLY A 14 3.46 7.90 -6.85
C GLY A 14 2.19 7.95 -6.00
N PHE A 15 1.01 8.09 -6.62
CA PHE A 15 -0.28 8.10 -5.93
C PHE A 15 -0.93 6.73 -5.89
N PHE A 16 -1.56 6.36 -4.76
CA PHE A 16 -2.27 5.07 -4.62
C PHE A 16 -3.79 5.21 -4.70
N GLU A 17 -4.34 6.42 -4.53
CA GLU A 17 -5.74 6.72 -4.80
C GLU A 17 -5.86 8.18 -5.25
N GLY A 18 -6.88 8.48 -6.06
CA GLY A 18 -7.17 9.83 -6.50
C GLY A 18 -7.65 10.75 -5.36
N PRO A 19 -7.89 12.05 -5.64
CA PRO A 19 -8.28 13.03 -4.63
C PRO A 19 -9.63 12.74 -3.95
N GLY A 20 -10.53 12.06 -4.66
CA GLY A 20 -11.82 11.56 -4.16
C GLY A 20 -11.77 10.08 -3.77
N ARG A 21 -10.58 9.51 -3.60
CA ARG A 21 -10.33 8.09 -3.29
C ARG A 21 -10.66 7.14 -4.43
N GLU A 22 -10.52 7.64 -5.66
CA GLU A 22 -10.79 6.90 -6.88
C GLU A 22 -9.70 5.84 -7.13
N LEU A 23 -10.14 4.65 -7.56
CA LEU A 23 -9.31 3.49 -7.91
C LEU A 23 -9.64 2.96 -9.32
N ASP A 24 -10.47 3.67 -10.07
CA ASP A 24 -10.94 3.31 -11.43
C ASP A 24 -9.83 3.33 -12.48
N TRP A 25 -8.70 3.98 -12.17
CA TRP A 25 -7.49 3.98 -13.00
C TRP A 25 -6.64 2.72 -12.86
N HIS A 26 -6.93 1.84 -11.89
CA HIS A 26 -6.24 0.56 -11.77
C HIS A 26 -6.54 -0.32 -12.99
N LEU A 27 -5.49 -0.72 -13.71
CA LEU A 27 -5.55 -1.70 -14.79
C LEU A 27 -5.29 -3.10 -14.21
N VAL A 28 -6.35 -3.81 -13.86
CA VAL A 28 -6.27 -5.21 -13.38
C VAL A 28 -7.04 -6.10 -14.35
N ASP A 29 -6.32 -6.69 -15.29
CA ASP A 29 -6.84 -7.72 -16.19
C ASP A 29 -6.66 -9.12 -15.56
N ASP A 30 -7.11 -10.15 -16.27
CA ASP A 30 -7.01 -11.53 -15.79
C ASP A 30 -5.54 -11.98 -15.58
N GLU A 31 -4.57 -11.48 -16.36
CA GLU A 31 -3.15 -11.80 -16.17
C GLU A 31 -2.65 -11.27 -14.82
N LEU A 32 -2.87 -9.97 -14.57
CA LEU A 32 -2.42 -9.34 -13.34
C LEU A 32 -3.17 -9.90 -12.12
N HIS A 33 -4.47 -10.16 -12.26
CA HIS A 33 -5.27 -10.74 -11.19
C HIS A 33 -4.80 -12.16 -10.84
N GLN A 34 -4.57 -13.02 -11.84
CA GLN A 34 -4.03 -14.35 -11.60
C GLN A 34 -2.67 -14.27 -10.90
N HIS A 35 -1.82 -13.31 -11.30
CA HIS A 35 -0.56 -13.07 -10.62
C HIS A 35 -0.73 -12.71 -9.13
N PHE A 36 -1.70 -11.86 -8.78
CA PHE A 36 -2.00 -11.58 -7.38
C PHE A 36 -2.42 -12.84 -6.62
N ASN A 37 -3.28 -13.67 -7.21
CA ASN A 37 -3.68 -14.94 -6.60
C ASN A 37 -2.46 -15.83 -6.34
N ASP A 38 -1.58 -15.98 -7.34
CA ASP A 38 -0.38 -16.79 -7.22
C ASP A 38 0.55 -16.31 -6.10
N GLU A 39 0.74 -15.00 -5.96
CA GLU A 39 1.51 -14.41 -4.84
C GLU A 39 0.84 -14.71 -3.50
N LEU A 40 -0.47 -14.49 -3.39
CA LEU A 40 -1.22 -14.64 -2.16
C LEU A 40 -1.29 -16.09 -1.67
N ARG A 41 -1.25 -17.09 -2.57
CA ARG A 41 -1.20 -18.52 -2.16
C ARG A 41 0.04 -18.85 -1.33
N SER A 42 1.13 -18.09 -1.48
CA SER A 42 2.36 -18.25 -0.67
C SER A 42 2.34 -17.45 0.63
N MET A 43 1.34 -16.56 0.79
CA MET A 43 1.18 -15.71 1.95
C MET A 43 0.26 -16.35 2.98
N SER A 44 0.34 -15.84 4.20
CA SER A 44 -0.32 -16.43 5.36
C SER A 44 -1.30 -15.50 6.05
N ALA A 45 -1.22 -14.20 5.78
CA ALA A 45 -2.18 -13.23 6.31
C ALA A 45 -2.21 -11.93 5.50
N PHE A 46 -3.36 -11.26 5.55
CA PHE A 46 -3.47 -9.85 5.24
C PHE A 46 -3.29 -9.00 6.51
N LEU A 47 -2.58 -7.88 6.39
CA LEU A 47 -2.48 -6.82 7.38
C LEU A 47 -3.16 -5.59 6.79
N ASP A 48 -4.29 -5.18 7.34
CA ASP A 48 -5.10 -4.11 6.77
C ASP A 48 -5.47 -3.04 7.81
N GLY A 49 -5.56 -1.79 7.37
CA GLY A 49 -6.27 -0.77 8.13
C GLY A 49 -7.78 -0.92 7.97
N ARG A 50 -8.57 -0.38 8.92
CA ARG A 50 -10.05 -0.40 8.89
C ARG A 50 -10.64 -0.10 7.50
N VAL A 51 -10.18 0.98 6.87
CA VAL A 51 -10.75 1.47 5.61
C VAL A 51 -10.49 0.53 4.43
N SER A 52 -9.30 -0.09 4.40
CA SER A 52 -8.96 -1.12 3.40
C SER A 52 -9.84 -2.35 3.60
N TYR A 53 -9.93 -2.81 4.85
CA TYR A 53 -10.75 -3.96 5.21
C TYR A 53 -12.23 -3.77 4.86
N GLU A 54 -12.84 -2.65 5.23
CA GLU A 54 -14.26 -2.38 4.96
C GLU A 54 -14.55 -2.30 3.44
N LEU A 55 -13.65 -1.68 2.67
CA LEU A 55 -13.76 -1.63 1.22
C LEU A 55 -13.73 -3.05 0.60
N MET A 56 -12.76 -3.86 1.03
CA MET A 56 -12.59 -5.21 0.52
C MET A 56 -13.73 -6.13 0.95
N ALA A 57 -14.15 -6.06 2.21
CA ALA A 57 -15.25 -6.83 2.77
C ALA A 57 -16.61 -6.49 2.13
N GLY A 58 -16.76 -5.29 1.57
CA GLY A 58 -17.97 -4.88 0.87
C GLY A 58 -18.17 -5.55 -0.49
N TYR A 59 -17.13 -6.17 -1.06
CA TYR A 59 -17.19 -6.74 -2.42
C TYR A 59 -16.72 -8.20 -2.49
N TRP A 60 -15.53 -8.49 -1.95
CA TRP A 60 -14.87 -9.77 -2.19
C TRP A 60 -15.53 -11.02 -1.60
N PRO A 61 -16.24 -10.98 -0.46
CA PRO A 61 -16.87 -12.18 0.07
C PRO A 61 -17.87 -12.84 -0.88
N THR A 62 -18.47 -12.08 -1.80
CA THR A 62 -19.51 -12.53 -2.73
C THR A 62 -19.14 -12.31 -4.20
N ALA A 63 -17.90 -11.91 -4.49
CA ALA A 63 -17.47 -11.55 -5.84
C ALA A 63 -17.52 -12.73 -6.83
N ASP A 64 -17.39 -13.97 -6.35
CA ASP A 64 -17.54 -15.21 -7.12
C ASP A 64 -18.98 -15.46 -7.59
N ALA A 65 -19.98 -14.89 -6.91
CA ALA A 65 -21.39 -14.99 -7.30
C ALA A 65 -21.83 -13.84 -8.22
N ALA A 66 -20.94 -12.87 -8.52
CA ALA A 66 -21.29 -11.73 -9.37
C ALA A 66 -21.46 -12.18 -10.83
N PRO A 67 -22.50 -11.68 -11.55
CA PRO A 67 -22.64 -11.95 -12.98
C PRO A 67 -21.39 -11.47 -13.74
N GLY A 68 -20.74 -12.38 -14.47
CA GLY A 68 -19.53 -12.08 -15.24
C GLY A 68 -18.22 -12.12 -14.43
N ALA A 69 -18.22 -12.67 -13.22
CA ALA A 69 -16.98 -12.93 -12.49
C ALA A 69 -16.04 -13.83 -13.31
N SER A 70 -14.82 -13.35 -13.56
CA SER A 70 -13.79 -14.18 -14.21
C SER A 70 -13.25 -15.24 -13.25
N GLY A 71 -12.56 -16.26 -13.80
CA GLY A 71 -11.91 -17.30 -13.01
C GLY A 71 -10.99 -16.73 -11.91
N PRO A 72 -10.06 -15.81 -12.24
CA PRO A 72 -9.21 -15.15 -11.25
C PRO A 72 -9.99 -14.38 -10.17
N MET A 73 -11.09 -13.72 -10.52
CA MET A 73 -11.94 -13.01 -9.55
C MET A 73 -12.60 -13.97 -8.56
N ALA A 74 -13.17 -15.07 -9.06
CA ALA A 74 -13.81 -16.07 -8.21
C ALA A 74 -12.79 -16.75 -7.28
N GLU A 75 -11.59 -17.00 -7.79
CA GLU A 75 -10.50 -17.53 -6.99
C GLU A 75 -10.07 -16.57 -5.88
N PHE A 76 -9.87 -15.28 -6.20
CA PHE A 76 -9.50 -14.28 -5.19
C PHE A 76 -10.55 -14.18 -4.10
N ALA A 77 -11.84 -14.27 -4.43
CA ALA A 77 -12.93 -14.29 -3.44
C ALA A 77 -12.73 -15.44 -2.43
N GLY A 78 -12.36 -16.64 -2.90
CA GLY A 78 -12.01 -17.78 -2.05
C GLY A 78 -10.80 -17.51 -1.16
N ILE A 79 -9.68 -17.09 -1.75
CA ILE A 79 -8.46 -16.72 -1.03
C ILE A 79 -8.76 -15.67 0.04
N TRP A 80 -9.52 -14.65 -0.33
CA TRP A 80 -9.86 -13.56 0.56
C TRP A 80 -10.73 -14.05 1.71
N ARG A 81 -11.72 -14.92 1.51
CA ARG A 81 -12.52 -15.45 2.63
C ARG A 81 -11.71 -16.29 3.60
N GLU A 82 -10.79 -17.13 3.09
CA GLU A 82 -10.06 -18.12 3.88
C GLU A 82 -8.83 -17.53 4.58
N MET A 83 -8.09 -16.63 3.94
CA MET A 83 -6.84 -16.12 4.49
C MET A 83 -7.07 -15.31 5.79
N PRO A 84 -6.31 -15.59 6.87
CA PRO A 84 -6.35 -14.79 8.08
C PRO A 84 -6.10 -13.31 7.83
N LYS A 85 -6.82 -12.43 8.53
CA LYS A 85 -6.66 -10.97 8.42
C LYS A 85 -6.38 -10.39 9.79
N LEU A 86 -5.36 -9.55 9.90
CA LEU A 86 -5.13 -8.70 11.06
C LEU A 86 -5.53 -7.28 10.69
N VAL A 87 -6.64 -6.82 11.26
CA VAL A 87 -7.19 -5.49 10.99
C VAL A 87 -6.83 -4.54 12.11
N PHE A 88 -6.07 -3.51 11.80
CA PHE A 88 -5.64 -2.50 12.75
C PHE A 88 -6.68 -1.37 12.79
N SER A 89 -7.41 -1.28 13.90
CA SER A 89 -8.47 -0.31 14.10
C SER A 89 -8.80 -0.08 15.57
N ARG A 90 -8.97 1.20 15.95
CA ARG A 90 -9.46 1.60 17.28
C ARG A 90 -10.98 1.62 17.40
N THR A 91 -11.69 1.56 16.29
CA THR A 91 -13.13 1.86 16.20
C THR A 91 -13.96 0.72 15.61
N LEU A 92 -13.30 -0.27 15.00
CA LEU A 92 -13.97 -1.45 14.48
C LEU A 92 -14.21 -2.39 15.65
N GLU A 93 -15.49 -2.67 15.94
CA GLU A 93 -15.87 -3.52 17.08
C GLU A 93 -16.10 -4.97 16.68
N ARG A 94 -16.45 -5.23 15.42
CA ARG A 94 -16.71 -6.57 14.89
C ARG A 94 -16.10 -6.71 13.51
N ALA A 95 -15.61 -7.90 13.23
CA ALA A 95 -15.09 -8.27 11.93
C ALA A 95 -15.51 -9.71 11.62
N GLU A 96 -15.74 -9.97 10.35
CA GLU A 96 -16.10 -11.29 9.81
C GLU A 96 -14.96 -11.81 8.91
N TRP A 97 -15.14 -13.00 8.33
CA TRP A 97 -14.23 -13.55 7.31
C TRP A 97 -12.79 -13.77 7.83
N ASN A 98 -12.62 -14.62 8.84
CA ASN A 98 -11.31 -14.97 9.41
C ASN A 98 -10.46 -13.75 9.82
N THR A 99 -11.09 -12.77 10.49
CA THR A 99 -10.46 -11.50 10.85
C THR A 99 -10.25 -11.38 12.35
N THR A 100 -9.03 -11.00 12.74
CA THR A 100 -8.68 -10.60 14.10
C THR A 100 -8.42 -9.10 14.14
N ILE A 101 -9.07 -8.40 15.08
CA ILE A 101 -8.89 -6.95 15.26
C ILE A 101 -7.70 -6.70 16.20
N ARG A 102 -6.83 -5.78 15.81
CA ARG A 102 -5.75 -5.21 16.63
C ARG A 102 -6.00 -3.73 16.82
N ARG A 103 -5.87 -3.22 18.05
CA ARG A 103 -6.21 -1.81 18.33
C ARG A 103 -5.14 -0.83 17.86
N GLU A 104 -3.89 -1.27 17.79
CA GLU A 104 -2.76 -0.45 17.33
C GLU A 104 -1.60 -1.30 16.81
N VAL A 105 -0.64 -0.64 16.18
CA VAL A 105 0.59 -1.26 15.69
C VAL A 105 1.64 -1.15 16.80
N VAL A 106 1.93 -2.28 17.46
CA VAL A 106 2.99 -2.38 18.47
C VAL A 106 4.19 -3.08 17.82
N PRO A 107 5.33 -2.39 17.58
CA PRO A 107 6.47 -2.96 16.86
C PRO A 107 6.93 -4.31 17.41
N GLU A 108 6.96 -4.48 18.72
CA GLU A 108 7.38 -5.70 19.40
C GLU A 108 6.45 -6.89 19.10
N GLU A 109 5.14 -6.64 19.02
CA GLU A 109 4.15 -7.65 18.65
C GLU A 109 4.28 -8.04 17.18
N ILE A 110 4.54 -7.06 16.30
CA ILE A 110 4.76 -7.31 14.87
C ILE A 110 6.05 -8.13 14.66
N GLU A 111 7.13 -7.81 15.36
CA GLU A 111 8.37 -8.59 15.32
C GLU A 111 8.20 -9.99 15.93
N ALA A 112 7.37 -10.14 16.96
CA ALA A 112 6.97 -11.46 17.46
C ALA A 112 6.17 -12.25 16.41
N LEU A 113 5.25 -11.61 15.70
CA LEU A 113 4.46 -12.22 14.62
C LEU A 113 5.34 -12.69 13.46
N LYS A 114 6.38 -11.92 13.09
CA LYS A 114 7.37 -12.28 12.06
C LYS A 114 8.18 -13.53 12.44
N ARG A 115 8.39 -13.78 13.73
CA ARG A 115 9.12 -14.96 14.24
C ARG A 115 8.28 -16.25 14.27
N GLN A 116 6.96 -16.16 14.17
CA GLN A 116 6.09 -17.33 14.10
C GLN A 116 6.28 -18.09 12.77
N PRO A 117 6.01 -19.40 12.73
CA PRO A 117 6.00 -20.16 11.47
C PRO A 117 4.87 -19.68 10.55
N GLY A 118 5.07 -19.83 9.24
CA GLY A 118 4.08 -19.45 8.22
C GLY A 118 4.73 -18.78 7.00
N GLY A 119 3.90 -18.44 6.02
CA GLY A 119 4.30 -17.64 4.86
C GLY A 119 4.44 -16.15 5.17
N ASP A 120 4.75 -15.36 4.15
CA ASP A 120 4.82 -13.90 4.25
C ASP A 120 3.44 -13.29 4.50
N MET A 121 3.40 -12.00 4.85
CA MET A 121 2.17 -11.26 5.17
C MET A 121 2.02 -10.07 4.23
N SER A 122 0.86 -9.96 3.59
CA SER A 122 0.53 -8.86 2.68
C SER A 122 0.04 -7.66 3.47
N LEU A 123 0.73 -6.52 3.36
CA LEU A 123 0.34 -5.26 3.97
C LEU A 123 -0.44 -4.41 2.96
N GLY A 124 -1.69 -4.08 3.32
CA GLY A 124 -2.62 -3.26 2.54
C GLY A 124 -3.05 -1.98 3.25
N GLY A 125 -3.38 -0.97 2.43
CA GLY A 125 -3.90 0.33 2.89
C GLY A 125 -2.81 1.33 3.28
N ALA A 126 -2.88 2.53 2.71
CA ALA A 126 -1.80 3.52 2.84
C ALA A 126 -1.59 4.07 4.26
N ASP A 127 -2.64 4.26 5.05
CA ASP A 127 -2.50 4.79 6.42
C ASP A 127 -1.78 3.79 7.34
N LEU A 128 -2.08 2.50 7.16
CA LEU A 128 -1.39 1.43 7.87
C LEU A 128 0.05 1.32 7.35
N ALA A 129 0.24 1.31 6.03
CA ALA A 129 1.56 1.29 5.41
C ALA A 129 2.46 2.42 5.91
N ALA A 130 1.95 3.66 5.97
CA ALA A 130 2.68 4.80 6.52
C ALA A 130 3.09 4.59 7.98
N THR A 131 2.25 3.92 8.77
CA THR A 131 2.57 3.55 10.16
C THR A 131 3.69 2.50 10.23
N PHE A 132 3.60 1.46 9.41
CA PHE A 132 4.65 0.43 9.32
C PHE A 132 5.98 0.99 8.80
N MET A 133 5.94 1.94 7.86
CA MET A 133 7.14 2.65 7.39
C MET A 133 7.80 3.46 8.51
N ARG A 134 7.02 4.19 9.32
CA ARG A 134 7.56 4.96 10.47
C ARG A 134 8.24 4.09 11.51
N HIS A 135 7.73 2.87 11.71
CA HIS A 135 8.31 1.88 12.62
C HIS A 135 9.32 0.95 11.98
N ASP A 136 9.67 1.17 10.71
CA ASP A 136 10.71 0.41 10.03
C ASP A 136 10.36 -1.06 9.73
N LEU A 137 9.08 -1.43 9.81
CA LEU A 137 8.59 -2.81 9.89
C LEU A 137 8.41 -3.52 8.52
N ILE A 138 8.52 -2.79 7.41
CA ILE A 138 8.31 -3.34 6.06
C ILE A 138 9.61 -3.97 5.55
N ASP A 139 9.56 -5.26 5.22
CA ASP A 139 10.72 -6.03 4.74
C ASP A 139 10.86 -5.98 3.22
N ALA A 140 9.73 -5.94 2.49
CA ALA A 140 9.70 -5.91 1.03
C ALA A 140 8.59 -5.01 0.49
N TYR A 141 8.81 -4.50 -0.72
CA TYR A 141 7.91 -3.61 -1.44
C TYR A 141 7.64 -4.23 -2.81
N HIS A 142 6.39 -4.56 -3.08
CA HIS A 142 5.87 -4.96 -4.38
C HIS A 142 5.01 -3.82 -4.91
N LEU A 143 5.59 -3.00 -5.79
CA LEU A 143 4.94 -1.81 -6.33
C LEU A 143 4.44 -2.14 -7.73
N TYR A 144 3.12 -2.16 -7.91
CA TYR A 144 2.48 -2.34 -9.20
C TYR A 144 2.25 -0.96 -9.82
N VAL A 145 3.19 -0.52 -10.64
CA VAL A 145 3.18 0.79 -11.28
C VAL A 145 2.26 0.73 -12.50
N HIS A 146 1.12 1.42 -12.40
CA HIS A 146 0.16 1.57 -13.49
C HIS A 146 0.60 2.72 -14.42
N PRO A 147 0.44 2.58 -15.74
CA PRO A 147 0.92 3.55 -16.73
C PRO A 147 0.01 4.80 -16.83
N VAL A 148 -0.19 5.50 -15.70
CA VAL A 148 -1.02 6.70 -15.58
C VAL A 148 -0.35 7.76 -14.71
N LEU A 149 -0.56 9.03 -15.03
CA LEU A 149 -0.24 10.18 -14.17
C LEU A 149 -1.54 10.72 -13.59
N LEU A 150 -1.71 10.70 -12.27
CA LEU A 150 -2.92 11.25 -11.63
C LEU A 150 -2.82 12.77 -11.41
N GLY A 151 -1.60 13.30 -11.28
CA GLY A 151 -1.26 14.70 -10.99
C GLY A 151 -1.61 15.14 -9.56
N ARG A 152 -2.61 14.51 -8.94
CA ARG A 152 -3.02 14.73 -7.55
C ARG A 152 -3.68 13.47 -6.99
N GLY A 153 -3.64 13.32 -5.68
CA GLY A 153 -4.22 12.18 -4.98
C GLY A 153 -3.57 12.03 -3.63
N ARG A 154 -3.70 10.85 -3.04
CA ARG A 154 -2.93 10.51 -1.83
C ARG A 154 -1.65 9.78 -2.23
N PRO A 155 -0.47 10.32 -1.90
CA PRO A 155 0.78 9.67 -2.22
C PRO A 155 0.90 8.36 -1.41
N LEU A 156 1.46 7.33 -2.02
CA LEU A 156 1.76 6.08 -1.31
C LEU A 156 2.84 6.30 -0.24
N PHE A 157 3.83 7.13 -0.57
CA PHE A 157 4.95 7.48 0.29
C PHE A 157 4.78 8.94 0.74
N PRO A 158 4.19 9.18 1.92
CA PRO A 158 4.14 10.52 2.48
C PRO A 158 5.55 10.98 2.90
N ASP A 159 5.69 12.29 3.14
CA ASP A 159 6.93 12.87 3.63
C ASP A 159 7.43 12.13 4.90
N SER A 160 8.65 11.60 4.82
CA SER A 160 9.30 10.89 5.92
C SER A 160 10.50 11.67 6.46
N ALA A 161 10.75 11.56 7.77
CA ALA A 161 11.91 12.17 8.41
C ALA A 161 13.24 11.45 8.09
N SER A 162 13.17 10.21 7.62
CA SER A 162 14.32 9.35 7.33
C SER A 162 14.26 8.77 5.91
N ARG A 163 15.44 8.56 5.32
CA ARG A 163 15.60 7.88 4.04
C ARG A 163 15.67 6.38 4.26
N THR A 164 14.82 5.62 3.58
CA THR A 164 14.88 4.15 3.56
C THR A 164 15.67 3.69 2.34
N ALA A 165 16.76 2.96 2.56
CA ALA A 165 17.53 2.38 1.46
C ALA A 165 16.87 1.07 1.01
N LEU A 166 16.56 0.98 -0.29
CA LEU A 166 15.99 -0.21 -0.91
C LEU A 166 17.02 -0.91 -1.78
N VAL A 167 16.86 -2.22 -1.94
CA VAL A 167 17.65 -3.06 -2.84
C VAL A 167 16.70 -3.63 -3.90
N PRO A 168 16.97 -3.42 -5.20
CA PRO A 168 16.20 -4.06 -6.26
C PRO A 168 16.23 -5.58 -6.11
N ALA A 169 15.06 -6.20 -6.12
CA ALA A 169 14.88 -7.65 -5.99
C ALA A 169 14.28 -8.29 -7.25
N GLY A 170 13.82 -7.48 -8.20
CA GLY A 170 13.33 -7.92 -9.51
C GLY A 170 12.28 -6.98 -10.07
N SER A 171 11.89 -7.25 -11.32
CA SER A 171 10.81 -6.54 -11.98
C SER A 171 10.09 -7.46 -12.97
N ARG A 172 8.80 -7.20 -13.21
CA ARG A 172 8.00 -7.88 -14.24
C ARG A 172 7.13 -6.84 -14.95
N THR A 173 7.00 -6.97 -16.26
CA THR A 173 6.02 -6.20 -17.05
C THR A 173 4.87 -7.12 -17.43
N PHE A 174 3.63 -6.61 -17.35
CA PHE A 174 2.40 -7.31 -17.74
C PHE A 174 1.92 -6.84 -19.11
N GLY A 175 1.07 -7.63 -19.76
CA GLY A 175 0.54 -7.31 -21.09
C GLY A 175 -0.25 -6.00 -21.16
N ASN A 176 -0.89 -5.61 -20.06
CA ASN A 176 -1.64 -4.35 -19.92
C ASN A 176 -0.77 -3.12 -19.63
N GLY A 177 0.56 -3.26 -19.60
CA GLY A 177 1.50 -2.16 -19.35
C GLY A 177 1.79 -1.87 -17.89
N VAL A 178 1.18 -2.57 -16.93
CA VAL A 178 1.58 -2.49 -15.52
C VAL A 178 2.99 -3.05 -15.37
N VAL A 179 3.80 -2.41 -14.51
CA VAL A 179 5.13 -2.88 -14.15
C VAL A 179 5.18 -3.17 -12.66
N LEU A 180 5.43 -4.42 -12.28
CA LEU A 180 5.78 -4.78 -10.92
C LEU A 180 7.26 -4.49 -10.68
N LEU A 181 7.55 -3.65 -9.69
CA LEU A 181 8.88 -3.44 -9.14
C LEU A 181 8.96 -4.08 -7.76
N ARG A 182 9.94 -4.97 -7.56
CA ARG A 182 10.20 -5.61 -6.27
C ARG A 182 11.45 -5.02 -5.64
N TYR A 183 11.31 -4.62 -4.39
CA TYR A 183 12.43 -4.18 -3.57
C TYR A 183 12.44 -4.88 -2.23
N THR A 184 13.63 -5.11 -1.69
CA THR A 184 13.80 -5.45 -0.28
C THR A 184 14.36 -4.27 0.48
N ARG A 185 13.97 -4.18 1.74
CA ARG A 185 14.54 -3.22 2.68
C ARG A 185 16.00 -3.58 2.94
N ARG A 186 16.92 -2.61 2.79
CA ARG A 186 18.31 -2.78 3.25
C ARG A 186 18.32 -2.72 4.78
N PRO A 187 18.95 -3.69 5.48
CA PRO A 187 19.13 -3.57 6.92
C PRO A 187 19.90 -2.28 7.24
N PRO A 188 19.58 -1.58 8.34
CA PRO A 188 20.42 -0.47 8.78
C PRO A 188 21.86 -0.99 8.89
N ARG A 189 22.82 -0.25 8.34
CA ARG A 189 24.22 -0.58 8.55
C ARG A 189 24.43 -0.45 10.06
N THR A 190 24.56 -1.56 10.76
CA THR A 190 25.18 -1.56 12.08
C THR A 190 26.51 -0.86 11.87
N SER A 191 26.67 0.31 12.47
CA SER A 191 27.97 0.96 12.48
C SER A 191 28.95 -0.11 12.95
N CYS A 192 29.88 -0.50 12.08
CA CYS A 192 31.03 -1.28 12.49
C CYS A 192 31.56 -0.52 13.70
N GLY A 193 31.47 -1.13 14.88
CA GLY A 193 31.86 -0.49 16.12
C GLY A 193 33.23 0.10 15.87
N THR A 194 33.37 1.40 16.14
CA THR A 194 34.67 2.05 16.17
C THR A 194 35.55 1.16 17.04
N LEU A 195 36.44 0.38 16.43
CA LEU A 195 37.53 -0.25 17.16
C LEU A 195 38.19 0.89 17.92
N PRO A 196 38.35 0.79 19.25
CA PRO A 196 39.04 1.83 19.99
C PRO A 196 40.37 2.08 19.28
N ARG A 197 40.59 3.32 18.84
CA ARG A 197 41.88 3.71 18.28
C ARG A 197 42.92 3.34 19.33
N PRO A 198 43.97 2.59 18.99
CA PRO A 198 45.08 2.44 19.93
C PRO A 198 45.54 3.85 20.30
N GLU A 199 45.62 4.12 21.60
CA GLU A 199 46.06 5.40 22.13
C GLU A 199 47.43 5.71 21.52
N SER A 200 47.46 6.60 20.53
CA SER A 200 48.70 7.13 20.00
C SER A 200 49.24 8.11 21.03
N SER A 201 50.11 7.63 21.92
CA SER A 201 50.95 8.49 22.73
C SER A 201 51.92 9.23 21.81
N SER A 202 51.60 10.47 21.41
CA SER A 202 52.63 11.40 20.96
C SER A 202 52.17 12.84 21.10
N ARG A 203 52.69 13.46 22.17
CA ARG A 203 53.15 14.84 22.29
C ARG A 203 52.64 15.82 21.23
N ALA A 204 51.88 16.80 21.72
CA ALA A 204 51.64 18.06 21.04
C ALA A 204 52.96 18.70 20.59
N THR A 205 53.03 19.04 19.32
CA THR A 205 53.79 20.21 18.88
C THR A 205 52.82 21.15 18.17
N ASP A 206 52.86 22.37 18.66
CA ASP A 206 52.06 23.53 18.33
C ASP A 206 52.51 24.08 16.97
N THR A 207 51.68 23.91 15.94
CA THR A 207 51.64 24.76 14.73
C THR A 207 50.46 24.30 13.87
N ASP A 208 49.30 24.96 13.97
CA ASP A 208 48.65 25.57 12.79
C ASP A 208 47.40 26.34 13.21
N ARG A 209 47.58 27.63 13.46
CA ARG A 209 46.52 28.62 13.33
C ARG A 209 46.52 29.09 11.88
N LEU A 210 45.30 29.28 11.34
CA LEU A 210 44.91 30.10 10.18
C LEU A 210 44.52 29.33 8.90
N ARG A 211 43.20 29.29 8.64
CA ARG A 211 42.54 29.88 7.45
C ARG A 211 41.04 29.52 7.49
N ALA A 212 40.17 30.53 7.71
CA ALA A 212 39.36 31.21 6.67
C ALA A 212 37.90 30.66 6.72
N ARG A 213 36.87 31.38 7.22
CA ARG A 213 36.14 32.52 6.60
C ARG A 213 36.04 32.32 5.08
N ASP A 214 34.90 32.11 4.46
CA ASP A 214 33.74 33.01 4.37
C ASP A 214 32.64 32.30 3.51
N GLY A 215 31.38 32.74 3.55
CA GLY A 215 30.40 32.32 2.53
C GLY A 215 28.94 32.20 2.97
N ARG A 216 28.23 33.33 2.94
CA ARG A 216 26.83 33.56 3.30
C ARG A 216 25.87 33.33 2.10
N GLN A 217 24.58 33.12 2.45
CA GLN A 217 23.36 33.52 1.71
C GLN A 217 22.91 32.64 0.52
N ARG A 218 21.62 32.46 0.18
CA ARG A 218 20.34 33.05 0.61
C ARG A 218 19.17 32.16 0.16
N ARG A 219 18.09 32.18 0.95
CA ARG A 219 16.72 31.71 0.65
C ARG A 219 16.05 32.54 -0.46
N VAL A 220 15.12 31.92 -1.20
CA VAL A 220 13.93 32.60 -1.75
C VAL A 220 12.72 31.69 -1.55
N ASP A 221 11.78 32.18 -0.73
CA ASP A 221 10.40 31.72 -0.57
C ASP A 221 9.53 32.37 -1.66
N GLY A 222 8.48 31.69 -2.15
CA GLY A 222 7.54 32.28 -3.11
C GLY A 222 6.24 31.48 -3.27
N ARG A 223 5.28 31.74 -2.39
CA ARG A 223 3.90 31.24 -2.39
C ARG A 223 3.08 31.85 -3.54
N GLY A 224 2.09 31.12 -4.05
CA GLY A 224 1.00 31.68 -4.88
C GLY A 224 -0.17 30.70 -5.02
N ARG A 225 -1.32 31.03 -4.43
CA ARG A 225 -2.55 30.22 -4.34
C ARG A 225 -3.59 30.63 -5.40
N GLY A 226 -4.23 29.64 -6.04
CA GLY A 226 -5.66 29.52 -6.46
C GLY A 226 -6.30 30.63 -7.32
N PRO A 227 -7.62 30.55 -7.67
CA PRO A 227 -8.62 29.50 -7.39
C PRO A 227 -9.59 29.11 -8.56
N GLY A 228 -10.44 28.08 -8.33
CA GLY A 228 -11.78 27.85 -8.93
C GLY A 228 -11.81 27.26 -10.37
N VAL A 229 -12.63 26.27 -10.77
CA VAL A 229 -14.07 26.01 -10.55
C VAL A 229 -14.37 24.50 -10.81
N ARG A 230 -15.50 24.00 -10.28
CA ARG A 230 -15.98 22.61 -10.10
C ARG A 230 -16.78 22.06 -11.35
N PRO A 231 -17.49 20.90 -11.30
CA PRO A 231 -17.01 19.60 -11.81
C PRO A 231 -18.01 18.88 -12.76
N ALA A 232 -17.63 17.72 -13.31
CA ALA A 232 -18.59 16.71 -13.80
C ALA A 232 -18.09 15.30 -13.46
N ALA A 233 -19.02 14.45 -13.02
CA ALA A 233 -18.81 13.21 -12.27
C ALA A 233 -18.90 11.93 -13.14
N CYS A 234 -18.55 10.79 -12.51
CA CYS A 234 -18.62 9.40 -12.98
C CYS A 234 -19.88 9.01 -13.77
N PRO A 235 -19.82 7.93 -14.57
CA PRO A 235 -20.92 7.01 -14.72
C PRO A 235 -20.77 5.82 -13.78
N ALA A 236 -21.74 5.74 -12.88
CA ALA A 236 -22.08 4.57 -12.11
C ALA A 236 -22.46 3.38 -13.01
N ALA A 237 -22.45 2.21 -12.38
CA ALA A 237 -23.10 0.99 -12.81
C ALA A 237 -24.46 1.24 -13.51
N SER A 238 -24.59 0.67 -14.70
CA SER A 238 -25.82 0.62 -15.48
C SER A 238 -26.93 -0.09 -14.69
N ARG A 239 -27.98 0.65 -14.32
CA ARG A 239 -29.28 0.11 -13.92
C ARG A 239 -30.13 -0.05 -15.18
N ALA A 240 -30.38 -1.30 -15.58
CA ALA A 240 -31.39 -1.61 -16.58
C ALA A 240 -32.80 -1.22 -16.08
N ALA A 241 -33.56 -0.60 -16.97
CA ALA A 241 -34.90 -0.09 -16.75
C ALA A 241 -35.93 -1.21 -16.50
N ARG A 242 -36.82 -0.99 -15.53
CA ARG A 242 -38.14 -1.63 -15.44
C ARG A 242 -39.14 -0.86 -16.31
N PRO A 243 -40.03 -1.51 -17.08
CA PRO A 243 -41.23 -0.84 -17.56
C PRO A 243 -42.36 -0.93 -16.51
N ALA A 244 -42.95 0.21 -16.17
CA ALA A 244 -44.23 0.30 -15.48
C ALA A 244 -45.37 0.05 -16.49
N GLY A 245 -46.38 -0.71 -16.06
CA GLY A 245 -47.41 -1.26 -16.91
C GLY A 245 -48.53 -0.32 -17.34
N THR A 246 -49.38 -0.86 -18.21
CA THR A 246 -50.73 -0.35 -18.49
C THR A 246 -51.72 -1.48 -18.24
N GLY A 247 -52.61 -1.26 -17.28
CA GLY A 247 -53.65 -2.20 -16.91
C GLY A 247 -54.78 -2.30 -17.95
N ARG A 248 -55.45 -3.46 -17.95
CA ARG A 248 -56.86 -3.59 -18.30
C ARG A 248 -57.42 -4.91 -17.74
N ARG A 249 -58.27 -4.80 -16.72
CA ARG A 249 -59.36 -5.77 -16.48
C ARG A 249 -60.56 -5.36 -17.34
N PRO A 250 -61.37 -6.32 -17.82
CA PRO A 250 -62.72 -6.47 -17.27
C PRO A 250 -63.09 -7.95 -17.04
N ARG A 251 -63.69 -8.29 -15.88
CA ARG A 251 -65.12 -8.66 -15.69
C ARG A 251 -65.67 -9.78 -16.60
N GLY A 252 -65.80 -10.97 -16.00
CA GLY A 252 -67.03 -11.79 -15.95
C GLY A 252 -67.49 -12.54 -17.20
N ARG A 253 -67.47 -13.87 -17.16
CA ARG A 253 -68.63 -14.73 -16.85
C ARG A 253 -68.15 -16.14 -16.55
#